data_AF-A0A1I6D3H9-F1
#
_entry.id   AF-A0A1I6D3H9-F1
#
_cell.length_a   1.000
_cell.length_b   1.000
_cell.length_c   1.000
_cell.angle_alpha   90.00
_cell.angle_beta   90.00
_cell.angle_gamma   90.00
#
_symmetry.space_group_name_H-M   'P 1'
#
loop_
_entity.id
_entity.type
_entity.pdbx_description
1 polymer ?
#
loop_
_entity_poly.entity_id
_entity_poly.type
_entity_poly.pdbx_seq_one_letter_code
_entity_poly.pdbx_strand_id
1 'polypeptide(L)'
;MTENFNGQIEDIKFAFVGDGHNNVARSLLITGALLGMDVRIAAPTALRPPADVIVKAHELAVASGARVLVSDDPEQAVAGVDFIYTDVWVGMGDSPEGWDTRVPLLTPYRVIPELMKATGNPDTKFLH
;
A
#
# COMPACT_ATOMS: atom_id res chain seq x y z
N MET A 1 -11.51 -8.13 -0.20
CA MET A 1 -10.46 -8.82 -0.99
C MET A 1 -10.79 -10.30 -1.16
N THR A 2 -10.99 -11.05 -0.07
CA THR A 2 -11.26 -12.51 -0.08
C THR A 2 -12.44 -12.93 -0.97
N GLU A 3 -13.57 -12.24 -0.92
CA GLU A 3 -14.74 -12.54 -1.78
C GLU A 3 -14.50 -12.28 -3.28
N ASN A 4 -13.39 -11.62 -3.60
CA ASN A 4 -13.06 -11.13 -4.94
C ASN A 4 -11.76 -11.73 -5.49
N PHE A 5 -11.21 -12.73 -4.81
CA PHE A 5 -10.01 -13.45 -5.19
C PHE A 5 -10.26 -14.95 -5.10
N ASN A 6 -9.84 -15.70 -6.12
CA ASN A 6 -10.01 -17.14 -6.17
C ASN A 6 -8.80 -17.85 -5.56
N GLY A 7 -8.79 -17.99 -4.24
CA GLY A 7 -7.71 -18.65 -3.51
C GLY A 7 -7.80 -18.45 -2.00
N GLN A 8 -6.72 -18.75 -1.28
CA GLN A 8 -6.65 -18.49 0.15
C GLN A 8 -6.24 -17.04 0.43
N ILE A 9 -6.39 -16.58 1.67
CA ILE A 9 -6.07 -15.20 2.02
C ILE A 9 -4.56 -14.91 1.91
N GLU A 10 -3.74 -15.91 2.21
CA GLU A 10 -2.27 -15.87 2.18
C GLU A 10 -1.72 -15.74 0.74
N ASP A 11 -2.52 -16.13 -0.27
CA ASP A 11 -2.15 -16.02 -1.68
C ASP A 11 -2.34 -14.60 -2.23
N ILE A 12 -3.08 -13.76 -1.52
CA ILE A 12 -3.44 -12.40 -1.98
C ILE A 12 -2.23 -11.47 -1.89
N LYS A 13 -1.99 -10.75 -2.98
CA LYS A 13 -1.00 -9.67 -3.08
C LYS A 13 -1.71 -8.34 -3.22
N PHE A 14 -1.34 -7.37 -2.40
CA PHE A 14 -1.89 -6.02 -2.55
C PHE A 14 -0.86 -4.93 -2.24
N ALA A 15 -1.04 -3.78 -2.88
CA ALA A 15 -0.24 -2.60 -2.61
C ALA A 15 -1.14 -1.44 -2.14
N PHE A 16 -0.78 -0.80 -1.03
CA PHE A 16 -1.24 0.55 -0.74
C PHE A 16 -0.31 1.55 -1.43
N VAL A 17 -0.87 2.54 -2.12
CA VAL A 17 -0.12 3.55 -2.87
C VAL A 17 -0.53 4.93 -2.38
N GLY A 18 0.43 5.77 -1.97
CA GLY A 18 0.18 7.13 -1.52
C GLY A 18 0.83 7.45 -0.18
N ASP A 19 0.06 8.03 0.75
CA ASP A 19 0.56 8.45 2.06
C ASP A 19 0.73 7.26 3.02
N GLY A 20 1.92 6.68 3.05
CA GLY A 20 2.26 5.55 3.91
C GLY A 20 2.28 5.87 5.41
N HIS A 21 2.29 7.14 5.80
CA HIS A 21 2.29 7.56 7.21
C HIS A 21 0.88 7.52 7.81
N ASN A 22 -0.17 7.54 6.98
CA ASN A 22 -1.53 7.60 7.47
C ASN A 22 -1.96 6.30 8.20
N ASN A 23 -3.08 6.37 8.90
CA ASN A 23 -3.62 5.26 9.67
C ASN A 23 -4.06 4.08 8.78
N VAL A 24 -4.56 4.32 7.56
CA VAL A 24 -5.00 3.28 6.63
C VAL A 24 -3.83 2.43 6.18
N ALA A 25 -2.74 3.05 5.68
CA ALA A 25 -1.54 2.37 5.26
C ALA A 25 -0.90 1.53 6.38
N ARG A 26 -0.82 2.10 7.59
CA ARG A 26 -0.27 1.40 8.77
C ARG A 26 -1.14 0.21 9.17
N SER A 27 -2.46 0.37 9.14
CA SER A 27 -3.41 -0.70 9.46
C SER A 27 -3.33 -1.83 8.44
N LEU A 28 -3.30 -1.50 7.15
CA LEU A 28 -3.15 -2.46 6.06
C LEU A 28 -1.82 -3.22 6.15
N LEU A 29 -0.72 -2.52 6.41
CA LEU A 29 0.60 -3.13 6.58
C LEU A 29 0.61 -4.18 7.69
N ILE A 30 0.11 -3.83 8.88
CA ILE A 30 0.05 -4.76 10.02
C ILE A 30 -0.93 -5.89 9.75
N THR A 31 -2.09 -5.61 9.16
CA THR A 31 -3.13 -6.62 8.89
C THR A 31 -2.65 -7.64 7.86
N GLY A 32 -2.07 -7.19 6.74
CA GLY A 32 -1.51 -8.08 5.73
C GLY A 32 -0.37 -8.93 6.28
N ALA A 33 0.51 -8.32 7.08
CA ALA A 33 1.59 -9.05 7.76
C ALA A 33 1.07 -10.08 8.76
N LEU A 34 0.00 -9.78 9.51
CA LEU A 34 -0.60 -10.71 10.45
C LEU A 34 -1.30 -11.90 9.75
N LEU A 35 -1.92 -11.65 8.61
CA LEU A 35 -2.74 -12.63 7.87
C LEU A 35 -1.95 -13.45 6.84
N GLY A 36 -0.61 -13.31 6.78
CA GLY A 36 0.22 -14.11 5.86
C GLY A 36 0.19 -13.63 4.41
N MET A 37 -0.31 -12.42 4.15
CA MET A 37 -0.48 -11.88 2.80
C MET A 37 0.84 -11.32 2.23
N ASP A 38 0.88 -11.03 0.94
CA ASP A 38 1.93 -10.21 0.33
C ASP A 38 1.48 -8.74 0.34
N VAL A 39 1.91 -8.02 1.39
CA VAL A 39 1.51 -6.65 1.66
C VAL A 39 2.61 -5.66 1.30
N ARG A 40 2.25 -4.64 0.55
CA ARG A 40 3.19 -3.69 -0.02
C ARG A 40 2.74 -2.25 0.20
N ILE A 41 3.67 -1.37 0.53
CA ILE A 41 3.44 0.06 0.65
C ILE A 41 4.33 0.78 -0.37
N ALA A 42 3.72 1.50 -1.29
CA ALA A 42 4.37 2.49 -2.15
C ALA A 42 4.13 3.88 -1.56
N ALA A 43 5.17 4.46 -0.98
CA ALA A 43 5.11 5.79 -0.41
C ALA A 43 6.47 6.49 -0.57
N PRO A 44 6.48 7.82 -0.78
CA PRO A 44 7.73 8.56 -0.82
C PRO A 44 8.46 8.39 0.51
N THR A 45 9.80 8.39 0.48
CA THR A 45 10.61 8.11 1.68
C THR A 45 10.22 8.98 2.88
N ALA A 46 9.84 10.24 2.66
CA ALA A 46 9.38 11.16 3.71
C ALA A 46 8.02 10.80 4.35
N LEU A 47 7.19 9.99 3.68
CA LEU A 47 5.85 9.57 4.10
C LEU A 47 5.73 8.05 4.24
N ARG A 48 6.84 7.34 4.46
CA ARG A 48 6.78 5.91 4.78
C ARG A 48 6.07 5.68 6.12
N PRO A 49 5.52 4.46 6.35
CA PRO A 49 5.10 4.06 7.67
C PRO A 49 6.25 4.27 8.68
N PRO A 50 5.95 4.69 9.91
CA PRO A 50 6.97 4.80 10.96
C PRO A 50 7.75 3.50 11.17
N ALA A 51 9.04 3.63 11.49
CA ALA A 51 9.97 2.50 11.51
C ALA A 51 9.56 1.38 12.49
N ASP A 52 8.96 1.74 13.62
CA ASP A 52 8.40 0.79 14.59
C ASP A 52 7.28 -0.07 13.98
N VAL A 53 6.44 0.50 13.11
CA VAL A 53 5.39 -0.22 12.40
C VAL A 53 5.98 -1.16 11.34
N ILE A 54 7.01 -0.71 10.61
CA ILE A 54 7.71 -1.54 9.62
C ILE A 54 8.38 -2.74 10.31
N VAL A 55 9.11 -2.50 11.40
CA VAL A 55 9.72 -3.55 12.21
C VAL A 55 8.66 -4.52 12.69
N LYS A 56 7.53 -4.00 13.21
CA LYS A 56 6.45 -4.86 13.70
C LYS A 56 5.83 -5.73 12.59
N ALA A 57 5.65 -5.18 11.40
CA ALA A 57 5.15 -5.92 10.25
C ALA A 57 6.10 -7.07 9.87
N HIS A 58 7.42 -6.82 9.86
CA HIS A 58 8.39 -7.89 9.60
C HIS A 58 8.41 -8.96 10.69
N GLU A 59 8.28 -8.59 11.97
CA GLU A 59 8.15 -9.57 13.06
C GLU A 59 6.93 -10.49 12.87
N LEU A 60 5.78 -9.91 12.52
CA LEU A 60 4.55 -10.67 12.29
C LEU A 60 4.69 -11.58 11.06
N ALA A 61 5.35 -11.09 10.01
CA ALA A 61 5.59 -11.83 8.78
C ALA A 61 6.42 -13.11 9.00
N VAL A 62 7.35 -13.12 9.97
CA VAL A 62 8.10 -14.33 10.33
C VAL A 62 7.17 -15.44 10.82
N ALA A 63 6.12 -15.09 11.57
CA ALA A 63 5.19 -16.06 12.13
C ALA A 63 4.08 -16.49 11.14
N SER A 64 3.62 -15.56 10.29
CA SER A 64 2.50 -15.78 9.37
C SER A 64 2.93 -16.30 7.99
N GLY A 65 4.19 -16.12 7.60
CA GLY A 65 4.66 -16.37 6.23
C GLY A 65 4.40 -15.22 5.25
N ALA A 66 3.93 -14.06 5.74
CA ALA A 66 3.69 -12.88 4.91
C ALA A 66 4.96 -12.40 4.20
N ARG A 67 4.76 -11.69 3.08
CA ARG A 67 5.80 -10.89 2.44
C ARG A 67 5.49 -9.42 2.67
N VAL A 68 6.50 -8.66 3.09
CA VAL A 68 6.35 -7.23 3.38
C VAL A 68 7.32 -6.45 2.50
N LEU A 69 6.79 -5.49 1.74
CA LEU A 69 7.58 -4.53 0.95
C LEU A 69 7.18 -3.10 1.32
N VAL A 70 8.16 -2.25 1.63
CA VAL A 70 7.97 -0.80 1.70
C VAL A 70 8.95 -0.17 0.72
N SER A 71 8.42 0.49 -0.31
CA SER A 71 9.20 1.07 -1.41
C SER A 71 8.74 2.50 -1.70
N ASP A 72 9.65 3.30 -2.24
CA ASP A 72 9.33 4.59 -2.86
C ASP A 72 9.13 4.48 -4.38
N ASP A 73 9.23 3.28 -4.96
CA ASP A 73 8.88 3.01 -6.35
C ASP A 73 7.45 2.43 -6.44
N PRO A 74 6.48 3.19 -6.96
CA PRO A 74 5.10 2.71 -7.08
C PRO A 74 4.96 1.58 -8.10
N GLU A 75 5.72 1.56 -9.20
CA GLU A 75 5.64 0.49 -10.20
C GLU A 75 6.18 -0.83 -9.65
N GLN A 76 7.30 -0.77 -8.92
CA GLN A 76 7.84 -1.94 -8.23
C GLN A 76 6.84 -2.53 -7.24
N ALA A 77 6.16 -1.68 -6.45
CA ALA A 77 5.22 -2.14 -5.44
C ALA A 77 3.98 -2.80 -6.05
N VAL A 78 3.43 -2.25 -7.14
CA VAL A 78 2.20 -2.77 -7.76
C VAL A 78 2.43 -3.97 -8.68
N ALA A 79 3.67 -4.26 -9.07
CA ALA A 79 3.98 -5.36 -9.97
C ALA A 79 3.43 -6.72 -9.48
N GLY A 80 2.48 -7.28 -10.21
CA GLY A 80 1.84 -8.56 -9.95
C GLY A 80 0.85 -8.59 -8.79
N VAL A 81 0.37 -7.44 -8.31
CA VAL A 81 -0.65 -7.41 -7.23
C VAL A 81 -2.06 -7.70 -7.75
N ASP A 82 -2.88 -8.27 -6.89
CA ASP A 82 -4.31 -8.53 -7.13
C ASP A 82 -5.17 -7.32 -6.79
N PHE A 83 -4.70 -6.47 -5.86
CA PHE A 83 -5.41 -5.26 -5.45
C PHE A 83 -4.46 -4.06 -5.31
N ILE A 84 -4.89 -2.91 -5.81
CA ILE A 84 -4.30 -1.61 -5.48
C ILE A 84 -5.26 -0.87 -4.54
N TYR A 85 -4.75 -0.43 -3.40
CA TYR A 85 -5.45 0.39 -2.42
C TYR A 85 -4.84 1.80 -2.43
N THR A 86 -5.64 2.86 -2.38
CA THR A 86 -5.18 4.22 -2.07
C THR A 86 -6.11 4.87 -1.04
N ASP A 87 -5.69 5.98 -0.45
CA ASP A 87 -6.57 6.84 0.34
C ASP A 87 -6.34 8.31 -0.04
N VAL A 88 -7.19 9.21 0.44
CA VAL A 88 -7.01 10.65 0.30
C VAL A 88 -5.67 11.06 0.93
N TRP A 89 -4.93 11.91 0.22
CA TRP A 89 -3.58 12.34 0.63
C TRP A 89 -3.59 13.43 1.71
N VAL A 90 -4.72 14.11 1.83
CA VAL A 90 -4.92 15.18 2.78
C VAL A 90 -6.27 14.99 3.45
N GLY A 91 -6.26 14.93 4.78
CA GLY A 91 -7.43 14.65 5.59
C GLY A 91 -8.30 15.87 5.85
N MET A 92 -9.50 15.65 6.39
CA MET A 92 -10.46 16.73 6.70
C MET A 92 -9.95 17.76 7.74
N GLY A 93 -8.91 17.43 8.52
CA GLY A 93 -8.36 18.31 9.57
C GLY A 93 -7.03 18.96 9.23
N ASP A 94 -6.46 18.65 8.07
CA ASP A 94 -5.15 19.17 7.67
C ASP A 94 -5.30 20.61 7.15
N SER A 95 -4.37 21.49 7.56
CA SER A 95 -4.33 22.86 7.05
C SER A 95 -4.13 22.85 5.52
N PRO A 96 -4.88 23.67 4.76
CA PRO A 96 -4.63 23.90 3.33
C PRO A 96 -3.17 24.23 3.00
N GLU A 97 -2.44 24.83 3.94
CA GLU A 97 -1.02 25.19 3.78
C GLU A 97 -0.12 23.96 3.55
N GLY A 98 -0.52 22.78 4.04
CA GLY A 98 0.23 21.54 3.82
C GLY A 98 0.08 20.98 2.40
N TRP A 99 -0.94 21.41 1.64
CA TRP A 99 -1.31 20.82 0.35
C TRP A 99 -0.24 21.08 -0.72
N ASP A 100 0.34 22.29 -0.72
CA ASP A 100 1.36 22.70 -1.69
C ASP A 100 2.63 21.83 -1.62
N THR A 101 2.89 21.21 -0.46
CA THR A 101 4.00 20.26 -0.29
C THR A 101 3.57 18.82 -0.54
N ARG A 102 2.37 18.46 -0.09
CA ARG A 102 1.89 17.07 -0.08
C ARG A 102 1.43 16.61 -1.46
N VAL A 103 0.76 17.46 -2.21
CA VAL A 103 0.24 17.13 -3.54
C VAL A 103 1.39 16.83 -4.52
N PRO A 104 2.43 17.68 -4.69
CA PRO A 104 3.54 17.33 -5.58
C PRO A 104 4.28 16.06 -5.16
N LEU A 105 4.46 15.85 -3.85
CA LEU A 105 5.16 14.69 -3.31
C LEU A 105 4.41 13.37 -3.59
N LEU A 106 3.07 13.40 -3.57
CA LEU A 106 2.22 12.23 -3.76
C LEU A 106 1.66 12.07 -5.18
N THR A 107 1.78 13.10 -6.03
CA THR A 107 1.35 13.03 -7.44
C THR A 107 1.94 11.83 -8.20
N PRO A 108 3.22 11.45 -8.02
CA PRO A 108 3.78 10.25 -8.66
C PRO A 108 3.11 8.93 -8.22
N TYR A 109 2.41 8.94 -7.09
CA TYR A 109 1.72 7.78 -6.48
C TYR A 109 0.23 7.76 -6.82
N ARG A 110 -0.24 8.57 -7.78
CA ARG A 110 -1.65 8.59 -8.18
C ARG A 110 -2.04 7.28 -8.85
N VAL A 111 -3.13 6.67 -8.40
CA VAL A 111 -3.70 5.50 -9.07
C VAL A 111 -4.42 5.91 -10.35
N ILE A 112 -3.78 5.61 -11.48
CA ILE A 112 -4.26 5.91 -12.83
C ILE A 112 -4.15 4.67 -13.71
N PRO A 113 -4.77 4.66 -14.91
CA PRO A 113 -4.73 3.50 -15.80
C PRO A 113 -3.31 2.98 -16.08
N GLU A 114 -2.32 3.86 -16.14
CA GLU A 114 -0.91 3.50 -16.32
C GLU A 114 -0.38 2.68 -15.14
N LEU A 115 -0.65 3.12 -13.91
CA LEU A 115 -0.25 2.38 -12.70
C LEU A 115 -1.02 1.05 -12.57
N MET A 116 -2.31 1.04 -12.91
CA MET A 116 -3.11 -0.19 -12.96
C MET A 116 -2.53 -1.19 -13.99
N LYS A 117 -2.04 -0.71 -15.14
CA LYS A 117 -1.37 -1.58 -16.14
C LYS A 117 -0.01 -2.08 -15.66
N ALA A 118 0.72 -1.30 -14.86
CA ALA A 118 2.02 -1.68 -14.32
C ALA A 118 1.95 -2.91 -13.38
N THR A 119 0.74 -3.29 -12.93
CA THR A 119 0.54 -4.55 -12.20
C THR A 119 0.85 -5.76 -13.06
N GLY A 120 0.70 -5.68 -14.39
CA GLY A 120 0.82 -6.82 -15.29
C GLY A 120 -0.25 -7.91 -15.05
N ASN A 121 -1.24 -7.66 -14.21
CA ASN A 121 -2.35 -8.57 -13.92
C ASN A 121 -3.66 -7.93 -14.45
N PRO A 122 -4.31 -8.53 -15.48
CA PRO A 122 -5.53 -7.99 -16.06
C PRO A 122 -6.73 -8.03 -15.11
N ASP A 123 -6.66 -8.85 -14.04
CA ASP A 123 -7.72 -9.01 -13.04
C ASP A 123 -7.51 -8.13 -11.81
N THR A 124 -6.48 -7.25 -11.79
CA THR A 124 -6.23 -6.36 -10.64
C THR A 124 -7.44 -5.47 -10.39
N LYS A 125 -7.86 -5.40 -9.12
CA LYS A 125 -8.96 -4.55 -8.66
C LYS A 125 -8.46 -3.33 -7.90
N PHE A 126 -9.23 -2.26 -7.96
CA PHE A 126 -8.97 -1.02 -7.24
C PHE A 126 -9.83 -0.93 -5.97
N LEU A 127 -9.23 -0.44 -4.88
CA LEU A 127 -9.85 -0.18 -3.59
C LEU A 127 -9.46 1.23 -3.12
N HIS A 128 -10.37 1.89 -2.42
CA HIS A 128 -10.17 3.22 -1.84
C HIS A 128 -10.93 3.34 -0.52
#